data_AF-A0A3A1YLL5-F1
#
_entry.id   AF-A0A3A1YLL5-F1
#
_cell.length_a   1.000
_cell.length_b   1.000
_cell.length_c   1.000
_cell.angle_alpha   90.00
_cell.angle_beta   90.00
_cell.angle_gamma   90.00
#
_symmetry.space_group_name_H-M   'P 1'
#
loop_
_entity.id
_entity.type
_entity.pdbx_description
1 polymer ?
#
loop_
_entity_poly.entity_id
_entity_poly.type
_entity_poly.pdbx_seq_one_letter_code
_entity_poly.pdbx_strand_id
1 'polypeptide(L)'
;MNLFQMTNPRQRRIVLMLLIAIVAGILSAFVKDGWESTFPPRGVNDVPPPVLFLEVFGVNVADKTYTILGVTGNWAAMLTHLIFSIVMAAIYCVLAEILPKVRMFKGAVFGYAAALSAHYVVLPMLGIPREFSIPGFLSELGGTLLWIWSIEVFRAYMREGATGYKNAEDMPVK
;
A
#
# COMPACT_ATOMS: atom_id res chain seq x y z
N MET A 1 -17.69 15.12 -13.76
CA MET A 1 -17.23 15.21 -12.36
C MET A 1 -15.93 15.99 -12.29
N ASN A 2 -15.90 17.03 -11.44
CA ASN A 2 -14.69 17.83 -11.16
C ASN A 2 -13.65 16.97 -10.39
N LEU A 3 -12.36 17.31 -10.49
CA LEU A 3 -11.26 16.66 -9.78
C LEU A 3 -11.47 16.63 -8.26
N PHE A 4 -12.01 17.71 -7.71
CA PHE A 4 -12.22 17.89 -6.26
C PHE A 4 -13.66 17.64 -5.80
N GLN A 5 -14.50 17.06 -6.67
CA GLN A 5 -15.90 16.79 -6.31
C GLN A 5 -15.95 15.72 -5.22
N MET A 6 -16.49 16.07 -4.05
CA MET A 6 -16.64 15.15 -2.93
C MET A 6 -17.98 14.42 -2.96
N THR A 7 -18.06 13.24 -2.33
CA THR A 7 -19.30 12.48 -2.13
C THR A 7 -20.20 13.13 -1.07
N ASN A 8 -21.48 12.77 -1.01
CA ASN A 8 -22.37 13.27 0.05
C ASN A 8 -21.96 12.66 1.41
N PRO A 9 -21.78 13.45 2.48
CA PRO A 9 -21.42 12.92 3.81
C PRO A 9 -22.33 11.80 4.32
N ARG A 10 -23.63 11.80 3.99
CA ARG A 10 -24.59 10.76 4.42
C ARG A 10 -24.32 9.39 3.79
N GLN A 11 -23.68 9.36 2.63
CA GLN A 11 -23.35 8.13 1.90
C GLN A 11 -22.03 7.50 2.39
N ARG A 12 -21.20 8.26 3.11
CA ARG A 12 -19.87 7.83 3.54
C ARG A 12 -19.95 6.81 4.68
N ARG A 13 -19.09 5.81 4.65
CA ARG A 13 -18.95 4.77 5.67
C ARG A 13 -17.49 4.68 6.14
N ILE A 14 -17.02 5.73 6.81
CA ILE A 14 -15.60 5.88 7.20
C ILE A 14 -15.12 4.73 8.08
N VAL A 15 -15.90 4.35 9.11
CA VAL A 15 -15.55 3.23 10.00
C VAL A 15 -15.43 1.92 9.21
N LEU A 16 -16.38 1.67 8.31
CA LEU A 16 -16.33 0.51 7.42
C LEU A 16 -15.09 0.53 6.52
N MET A 17 -14.71 1.68 5.97
CA MET A 17 -13.50 1.82 5.15
C MET A 17 -12.24 1.48 5.93
N LEU A 18 -12.14 1.88 7.20
CA LEU A 18 -11.01 1.54 8.06
C LEU A 18 -10.93 0.03 8.33
N LEU A 19 -12.08 -0.63 8.58
CA LEU A 19 -12.12 -2.08 8.77
C LEU A 19 -11.72 -2.83 7.49
N ILE A 20 -12.25 -2.41 6.34
CA ILE A 20 -11.92 -2.96 5.03
C ILE A 20 -10.42 -2.76 4.72
N ALA A 21 -9.86 -1.60 5.06
CA ALA A 21 -8.46 -1.29 4.82
C ALA A 21 -7.48 -2.23 5.53
N ILE A 22 -7.84 -2.78 6.70
CA ILE A 22 -7.02 -3.77 7.38
C ILE A 22 -6.88 -5.01 6.49
N VAL A 23 -8.00 -5.55 6.00
CA VAL A 23 -8.01 -6.74 5.14
C VAL A 23 -7.33 -6.45 3.80
N ALA A 24 -7.70 -5.34 3.16
CA ALA A 24 -7.13 -4.93 1.87
C ALA A 24 -5.62 -4.68 1.97
N GLY A 25 -5.15 -4.05 3.04
CA GLY A 25 -3.74 -3.77 3.30
C GLY A 25 -2.92 -5.04 3.51
N ILE A 26 -3.45 -6.01 4.29
CA ILE A 26 -2.78 -7.30 4.50
C ILE A 26 -2.65 -8.06 3.17
N LEU A 27 -3.75 -8.24 2.45
CA LEU A 27 -3.76 -9.03 1.22
C LEU A 27 -2.91 -8.37 0.12
N SER A 28 -2.98 -7.04 -0.01
CA SER A 28 -2.15 -6.33 -0.99
C SER A 28 -0.67 -6.35 -0.66
N ALA A 29 -0.28 -6.39 0.63
CA ALA A 29 1.12 -6.55 1.01
C ALA A 29 1.69 -7.87 0.48
N PHE A 30 0.94 -8.97 0.59
CA PHE A 30 1.34 -10.26 0.02
C PHE A 30 1.37 -10.25 -1.51
N VAL A 31 0.46 -9.53 -2.17
CA VAL A 31 0.51 -9.35 -3.64
C VAL A 31 1.79 -8.64 -4.06
N LYS A 32 2.16 -7.56 -3.35
CA LYS A 32 3.39 -6.81 -3.61
C LYS A 32 4.63 -7.67 -3.36
N ASP A 33 4.65 -8.39 -2.25
CA ASP A 33 5.76 -9.29 -1.90
C ASP A 33 5.93 -10.44 -2.92
N GLY A 34 4.82 -11.02 -3.39
CA GLY A 34 4.84 -12.01 -4.45
C GLY A 34 5.37 -11.46 -5.78
N TRP A 35 5.02 -10.22 -6.12
CA TRP A 35 5.59 -9.53 -7.27
C TRP A 35 7.09 -9.33 -7.12
N GLU A 36 7.55 -8.81 -5.97
CA GLU A 36 8.97 -8.55 -5.73
C GLU A 36 9.81 -9.83 -5.66
N SER A 37 9.21 -10.94 -5.22
CA SER A 37 9.86 -12.25 -5.27
C SER A 37 10.09 -12.74 -6.71
N THR A 38 9.19 -12.40 -7.63
CA THR A 38 9.27 -12.80 -9.05
C THR A 38 10.14 -11.83 -9.86
N PHE A 39 10.01 -10.54 -9.59
CA PHE A 39 10.72 -9.47 -10.28
C PHE A 39 11.33 -8.51 -9.25
N PRO A 40 12.54 -8.81 -8.74
CA PRO A 40 13.14 -8.06 -7.63
C PRO A 40 13.41 -6.59 -7.98
N PRO A 41 13.06 -5.64 -7.08
CA PRO A 41 13.33 -4.22 -7.30
C PRO A 41 14.77 -3.81 -6.95
N ARG A 42 15.55 -4.73 -6.38
CA ARG A 42 16.90 -4.53 -5.82
C ARG A 42 17.73 -5.81 -5.92
N GLY A 43 19.04 -5.68 -5.77
CA GLY A 43 20.00 -6.78 -5.81
C GLY A 43 19.87 -7.70 -4.59
N VAL A 44 20.43 -8.91 -4.72
CA VAL A 44 20.36 -9.96 -3.68
C VAL A 44 21.06 -9.54 -2.37
N ASN A 45 22.08 -8.69 -2.47
CA ASN A 45 22.87 -8.23 -1.33
C ASN A 45 22.41 -6.88 -0.78
N ASP A 46 21.37 -6.27 -1.38
CA ASP A 46 20.91 -4.95 -0.98
C ASP A 46 20.04 -5.05 0.27
N VAL A 47 20.32 -4.21 1.26
CA VAL A 47 19.52 -4.15 2.47
C VAL A 47 18.14 -3.55 2.16
N PRO A 48 17.04 -4.24 2.48
CA PRO A 48 15.70 -3.73 2.19
C PRO A 48 15.40 -2.41 2.94
N PRO A 49 14.68 -1.46 2.33
CA PRO A 49 14.30 -0.21 2.99
C PRO A 49 13.62 -0.35 4.37
N PRO A 50 12.75 -1.37 4.62
CA PRO A 50 12.18 -1.57 5.95
C PRO A 50 13.21 -1.86 7.05
N VAL A 51 14.33 -2.50 6.72
CA VAL A 51 15.43 -2.73 7.66
C VAL A 51 16.10 -1.40 8.01
N LEU A 52 16.54 -0.66 6.99
CA LEU A 52 17.20 0.63 7.16
C LEU A 52 16.30 1.63 7.91
N PHE A 53 14.99 1.62 7.61
CA PHE A 53 14.01 2.45 8.30
C PHE A 53 13.97 2.16 9.80
N LEU A 54 13.94 0.88 10.19
CA LEU A 54 13.95 0.49 11.61
C LEU A 54 15.27 0.87 12.30
N GLU A 55 16.40 0.73 11.62
CA GLU A 55 17.72 1.10 12.14
C GLU A 55 17.86 2.61 12.41
N VAL A 56 17.24 3.47 11.59
CA VAL A 56 17.17 4.92 11.85
C VAL A 56 16.53 5.23 13.20
N PHE A 57 15.60 4.39 13.67
CA PHE A 57 14.97 4.52 15.00
C PHE A 57 15.66 3.69 16.09
N GLY A 58 16.88 3.21 15.84
CA GLY A 58 17.67 2.46 16.82
C GLY A 58 17.20 1.03 17.06
N VAL A 59 16.36 0.48 16.19
CA VAL A 59 15.89 -0.91 16.30
C VAL A 59 16.91 -1.84 15.66
N ASN A 60 17.57 -2.67 16.46
CA ASN A 60 18.44 -3.74 15.93
C ASN A 60 17.57 -4.84 15.30
N VAL A 61 17.71 -5.04 14.00
CA VAL A 61 16.95 -6.04 13.24
C VAL A 61 17.72 -7.32 12.93
N ALA A 62 19.03 -7.38 13.23
CA ALA A 62 19.91 -8.48 12.81
C ALA A 62 19.46 -9.84 13.34
N ASP A 63 18.91 -9.87 14.55
CA ASP A 63 18.39 -11.05 15.23
C ASP A 63 16.88 -11.27 15.03
N LYS A 64 16.20 -10.37 14.32
CA LYS A 64 14.74 -10.43 14.07
C LYS A 64 14.40 -11.31 12.88
N THR A 65 14.99 -12.50 12.88
CA THR A 65 14.89 -13.46 11.79
C THR A 65 14.09 -14.70 12.19
N TYR A 66 13.60 -15.42 11.20
CA TYR A 66 13.00 -16.75 11.35
C TYR A 66 13.49 -17.63 10.21
N THR A 67 13.61 -18.93 10.45
CA THR A 67 13.97 -19.90 9.42
C THR A 67 12.91 -20.99 9.34
N ILE A 68 12.28 -21.11 8.17
CA ILE A 68 11.28 -22.16 7.88
C ILE A 68 11.76 -22.90 6.64
N LEU A 69 11.90 -24.23 6.74
CA LEU A 69 12.34 -25.09 5.63
C LEU A 69 13.63 -24.60 4.95
N GLY A 70 14.57 -24.04 5.73
CA GLY A 70 15.84 -23.53 5.23
C GLY A 70 15.79 -22.11 4.62
N VAL A 71 14.62 -21.50 4.51
CA VAL A 71 14.47 -20.11 4.07
C VAL A 71 14.47 -19.20 5.29
N THR A 72 15.42 -18.27 5.33
CA THR A 72 15.52 -17.28 6.41
C THR A 72 14.90 -15.96 5.99
N GLY A 73 13.93 -15.47 6.76
CA GLY A 73 13.29 -14.17 6.57
C GLY A 73 13.52 -13.27 7.78
N ASN A 74 13.31 -11.96 7.61
CA ASN A 74 13.32 -10.99 8.71
C ASN A 74 11.88 -10.58 9.03
N TRP A 75 11.34 -11.03 10.17
CA TRP A 75 9.94 -10.79 10.51
C TRP A 75 9.67 -9.32 10.83
N ALA A 76 10.65 -8.57 11.34
CA ALA A 76 10.49 -7.16 11.65
C ALA A 76 10.41 -6.30 10.38
N ALA A 77 11.24 -6.62 9.38
CA ALA A 77 11.16 -6.00 8.06
C ALA A 77 9.82 -6.30 7.38
N MET A 78 9.38 -7.57 7.42
CA MET A 78 8.09 -7.99 6.87
C MET A 78 6.92 -7.28 7.58
N LEU A 79 6.94 -7.22 8.92
CA LEU A 79 5.90 -6.56 9.70
C LEU A 79 5.83 -5.05 9.40
N THR A 80 6.98 -4.40 9.23
CA THR A 80 7.05 -2.99 8.84
C THR A 80 6.38 -2.75 7.49
N HIS A 81 6.65 -3.61 6.50
CA HIS A 81 6.00 -3.55 5.19
C HIS A 81 4.49 -3.81 5.27
N LEU A 82 4.06 -4.77 6.10
CA LEU A 82 2.65 -5.07 6.33
C LEU A 82 1.91 -3.88 6.95
N ILE A 83 2.47 -3.28 8.00
CA ILE A 83 1.89 -2.10 8.67
C ILE A 83 1.83 -0.92 7.71
N PHE A 84 2.89 -0.67 6.94
CA PHE A 84 2.91 0.37 5.91
C PHE A 84 1.76 0.18 4.91
N SER A 85 1.57 -1.05 4.43
CA SER A 85 0.47 -1.38 3.50
C SER A 85 -0.90 -1.12 4.12
N ILE A 86 -1.14 -1.51 5.38
CA ILE A 86 -2.40 -1.25 6.09
C ILE A 86 -2.66 0.25 6.26
N VAL A 87 -1.65 1.02 6.67
CA VAL A 87 -1.76 2.48 6.83
C VAL A 87 -2.11 3.15 5.51
N MET A 88 -1.42 2.79 4.43
CA MET A 88 -1.67 3.34 3.11
C MET A 88 -3.03 2.91 2.55
N ALA A 89 -3.45 1.67 2.80
CA ALA A 89 -4.80 1.20 2.47
C ALA A 89 -5.87 1.99 3.24
N ALA A 90 -5.64 2.31 4.52
CA ALA A 90 -6.58 3.10 5.31
C ALA A 90 -6.74 4.52 4.76
N ILE A 91 -5.62 5.17 4.45
CA ILE A 91 -5.61 6.48 3.78
C ILE A 91 -6.36 6.39 2.46
N TYR A 92 -6.02 5.42 1.60
CA TYR A 92 -6.64 5.23 0.30
C TYR A 92 -8.15 4.99 0.41
N CYS A 93 -8.60 4.04 1.22
CA CYS A 93 -10.01 3.67 1.35
C CYS A 93 -10.86 4.85 1.87
N VAL A 94 -10.35 5.60 2.85
CA VAL A 94 -11.02 6.80 3.37
C VAL A 94 -11.09 7.90 2.31
N LEU A 95 -9.97 8.17 1.63
CA LEU A 95 -9.93 9.18 0.57
C LEU A 95 -10.82 8.78 -0.61
N ALA A 96 -10.85 7.51 -1.00
CA ALA A 96 -11.70 6.98 -2.08
C ALA A 96 -13.21 7.08 -1.79
N GLU A 97 -13.57 7.01 -0.51
CA GLU A 97 -14.94 7.18 -0.01
C GLU A 97 -15.39 8.64 -0.03
N ILE A 98 -14.44 9.58 0.15
CA ILE A 98 -14.68 11.02 0.22
C ILE A 98 -14.56 11.68 -1.15
N LEU A 99 -13.53 11.33 -1.91
CA LEU A 99 -13.10 11.94 -3.16
C LEU A 99 -13.02 10.86 -4.25
N PRO A 100 -14.06 10.69 -5.09
CA PRO A 100 -14.13 9.60 -6.06
C PRO A 100 -12.95 9.52 -7.03
N LYS A 101 -12.33 10.66 -7.33
CA LYS A 101 -11.19 10.75 -8.25
C LYS A 101 -9.94 10.05 -7.73
N VAL A 102 -9.82 9.79 -6.43
CA VAL A 102 -8.73 8.97 -5.85
C VAL A 102 -8.72 7.55 -6.44
N ARG A 103 -9.89 7.03 -6.86
CA ARG A 103 -10.05 5.71 -7.48
C ARG A 103 -9.68 5.67 -8.96
N MET A 104 -9.22 6.78 -9.55
CA MET A 104 -8.90 6.83 -10.97
C MET A 104 -7.85 5.77 -11.35
N PHE A 105 -8.07 5.10 -12.48
CA PHE A 105 -7.26 3.95 -12.90
C PHE A 105 -7.09 2.91 -11.80
N LYS A 106 -8.18 2.65 -11.06
CA LYS A 106 -8.22 1.71 -9.93
C LYS A 106 -7.19 2.03 -8.83
N GLY A 107 -6.99 3.31 -8.59
CA GLY A 107 -6.08 3.80 -7.56
C GLY A 107 -4.63 3.97 -8.02
N ALA A 108 -4.27 3.65 -9.27
CA ALA A 108 -2.89 3.71 -9.75
C ALA A 108 -2.21 5.07 -9.50
N VAL A 109 -2.94 6.17 -9.70
CA VAL A 109 -2.39 7.53 -9.45
C VAL A 109 -2.03 7.73 -7.98
N PHE A 110 -2.88 7.29 -7.06
CA PHE A 110 -2.56 7.32 -5.63
C PHE A 110 -1.36 6.43 -5.31
N GLY A 111 -1.35 5.20 -5.83
CA GLY A 111 -0.27 4.24 -5.58
C GLY A 111 1.09 4.76 -6.02
N TYR A 112 1.18 5.32 -7.23
CA TYR A 112 2.44 5.90 -7.71
C TYR A 112 2.83 7.16 -6.96
N ALA A 113 1.88 8.04 -6.63
CA ALA A 113 2.17 9.21 -5.81
C ALA A 113 2.72 8.79 -4.42
N ALA A 114 2.13 7.76 -3.81
CA ALA A 114 2.58 7.17 -2.56
C ALA A 114 3.99 6.58 -2.68
N ALA A 115 4.24 5.73 -3.69
CA ALA A 115 5.53 5.09 -3.90
C ALA A 115 6.64 6.12 -4.16
N LEU A 116 6.37 7.13 -5.00
CA LEU A 116 7.31 8.21 -5.26
C LEU A 116 7.60 9.03 -4.00
N SER A 117 6.56 9.35 -3.22
CA SER A 117 6.72 10.08 -1.95
C SER A 117 7.55 9.28 -0.95
N ALA A 118 7.29 7.98 -0.80
CA ALA A 118 8.06 7.13 0.12
C ALA A 118 9.54 7.07 -0.29
N HIS A 119 9.82 6.75 -1.55
CA HIS A 119 11.19 6.46 -2.01
C HIS A 119 12.03 7.67 -2.37
N TYR A 120 11.42 8.78 -2.79
CA TYR A 120 12.15 9.96 -3.27
C TYR A 120 11.94 11.20 -2.39
N VAL A 121 11.13 11.10 -1.32
CA VAL A 121 10.96 12.19 -0.34
C VAL A 121 11.21 11.68 1.08
N VAL A 122 10.38 10.77 1.58
CA VAL A 122 10.42 10.36 3.00
C VAL A 122 11.71 9.62 3.36
N LEU A 123 12.06 8.56 2.63
CA LEU A 123 13.27 7.79 2.91
C LEU A 123 14.57 8.61 2.73
N PRO A 124 14.73 9.43 1.66
CA PRO A 124 15.87 10.33 1.55
C PRO A 124 15.98 11.35 2.70
N MET A 125 14.85 11.90 3.18
CA MET A 125 14.86 12.80 4.35
C MET A 125 15.33 12.10 5.64
N LEU A 126 15.21 10.78 5.71
CA LEU A 126 15.71 9.94 6.80
C LEU A 126 17.15 9.44 6.56
N GLY A 127 17.82 9.89 5.49
CA GLY A 127 19.18 9.46 5.14
C GLY A 127 19.25 8.11 4.42
N ILE A 128 18.14 7.61 3.88
CA ILE A 128 18.04 6.33 3.17
C ILE A 128 17.70 6.61 1.68
N PRO A 129 18.66 7.09 0.86
CA PRO A 129 18.40 7.36 -0.55
C PRO A 129 18.18 6.06 -1.32
N ARG A 130 17.25 6.07 -2.27
CA ARG A 130 17.06 4.97 -3.22
C ARG A 130 18.09 5.06 -4.33
N GLU A 131 18.81 3.96 -4.59
CA GLU A 131 19.59 3.82 -5.82
C GLU A 131 18.66 3.60 -7.02
N PHE A 132 18.83 4.42 -8.06
CA PHE A 132 18.02 4.31 -9.26
C PHE A 132 18.62 3.30 -10.25
N SER A 133 17.78 2.36 -10.70
CA SER A 133 18.09 1.49 -11.83
C SER A 133 16.83 1.29 -12.68
N ILE A 134 16.99 1.12 -14.00
CA ILE A 134 15.85 0.88 -14.89
C ILE A 134 15.09 -0.40 -14.49
N PRO A 135 15.74 -1.55 -14.23
CA PRO A 135 15.02 -2.75 -13.80
C PRO A 135 14.29 -2.56 -12.47
N GLY A 136 14.93 -1.94 -11.48
CA GLY A 136 14.33 -1.68 -10.17
C GLY A 136 13.14 -0.72 -10.26
N PHE A 137 13.22 0.29 -11.13
CA PHE A 137 12.13 1.20 -11.41
C PHE A 137 10.94 0.49 -12.08
N LEU A 138 11.18 -0.36 -13.07
CA LEU A 138 10.12 -1.14 -13.73
C LEU A 138 9.45 -2.13 -12.77
N SER A 139 10.23 -2.78 -11.91
CA SER A 139 9.69 -3.63 -10.85
C SER A 139 8.82 -2.82 -9.89
N GLU A 140 9.25 -1.63 -9.48
CA GLU A 140 8.46 -0.76 -8.63
C GLU A 140 7.13 -0.37 -9.27
N LEU A 141 7.15 -0.02 -10.56
CA LEU A 141 5.94 0.36 -11.29
C LEU A 141 4.93 -0.79 -11.31
N GLY A 142 5.36 -1.98 -11.71
CA GLY A 142 4.47 -3.14 -11.76
C GLY A 142 3.95 -3.54 -10.38
N GLY A 143 4.83 -3.61 -9.39
CA GLY A 143 4.47 -3.99 -8.03
C GLY A 143 3.54 -2.97 -7.38
N THR A 144 3.82 -1.68 -7.53
CA THR A 144 2.98 -0.60 -7.01
C THR A 144 1.59 -0.63 -7.64
N LEU A 145 1.51 -0.88 -8.96
CA LEU A 145 0.23 -1.01 -9.65
C LEU A 145 -0.59 -2.18 -9.11
N LEU A 146 0.00 -3.37 -9.01
CA LEU A 146 -0.69 -4.56 -8.49
C LEU A 146 -1.12 -4.39 -7.03
N TRP A 147 -0.26 -3.77 -6.22
CA TRP A 147 -0.52 -3.45 -4.82
C TRP A 147 -1.75 -2.56 -4.67
N ILE A 148 -1.76 -1.36 -5.28
CA ILE A 148 -2.87 -0.42 -5.12
C ILE A 148 -4.15 -0.91 -5.82
N TRP A 149 -4.01 -1.61 -6.95
CA TRP A 149 -5.13 -2.22 -7.63
C TRP A 149 -5.82 -3.26 -6.75
N SER A 150 -5.05 -4.09 -6.04
CA SER A 150 -5.58 -5.07 -5.10
C SER A 150 -6.34 -4.40 -3.95
N ILE A 151 -5.80 -3.31 -3.41
CA ILE A 151 -6.50 -2.51 -2.39
C ILE A 151 -7.85 -2.03 -2.92
N GLU A 152 -7.90 -1.46 -4.13
CA GLU A 152 -9.16 -0.98 -4.74
C GLU A 152 -10.17 -2.10 -5.00
N VAL A 153 -9.71 -3.27 -5.45
CA VAL A 153 -10.57 -4.44 -5.67
C VAL A 153 -11.21 -4.87 -4.36
N PHE A 154 -10.43 -5.07 -3.29
CA PHE A 154 -10.98 -5.46 -1.98
C PHE A 154 -11.85 -4.36 -1.39
N ARG A 155 -11.46 -3.08 -1.53
CA ARG A 155 -12.27 -1.94 -1.09
C ARG A 155 -13.67 -1.98 -1.71
N ALA A 156 -13.73 -2.04 -3.04
CA ALA A 156 -14.99 -2.03 -3.77
C ALA A 156 -15.84 -3.28 -3.45
N TYR A 157 -15.23 -4.46 -3.45
CA TYR A 157 -15.91 -5.74 -3.20
C TYR A 157 -16.52 -5.81 -1.79
N MET A 158 -15.72 -5.53 -0.76
CA MET A 158 -16.20 -5.62 0.62
C MET A 158 -17.22 -4.53 0.95
N ARG A 159 -17.04 -3.32 0.39
CA ARG A 159 -18.01 -2.24 0.56
C ARG A 159 -19.34 -2.60 -0.10
N GLU A 160 -19.31 -3.15 -1.31
CA GLU A 160 -20.51 -3.63 -1.99
C GLU A 160 -21.21 -4.72 -1.19
N GLY A 161 -20.46 -5.69 -0.65
CA GLY A 161 -21.03 -6.71 0.24
C GLY A 161 -21.71 -6.12 1.49
N ALA A 162 -21.16 -5.04 2.05
CA ALA A 162 -21.67 -4.43 3.27
C ALA A 162 -22.82 -3.42 3.05
N THR A 163 -22.87 -2.73 1.90
CA THR A 163 -23.85 -1.66 1.66
C THR A 163 -24.72 -1.85 0.43
N GLY A 164 -24.45 -2.86 -0.41
CA GLY A 164 -25.02 -3.02 -1.74
C GLY A 164 -24.42 -2.12 -2.82
N TYR A 165 -23.38 -1.34 -2.50
CA TYR A 165 -22.79 -0.35 -3.42
C TYR A 165 -21.27 -0.31 -3.31
N LYS A 166 -20.57 -0.36 -4.45
CA LYS A 166 -19.10 -0.31 -4.53
C LYS A 166 -18.52 1.02 -4.06
N ASN A 167 -19.28 2.10 -4.22
CA ASN A 167 -18.84 3.46 -3.93
C ASN A 167 -19.93 4.26 -3.21
N ALA A 168 -19.51 5.30 -2.48
CA ALA A 168 -20.45 6.14 -1.75
C ALA A 168 -21.42 6.88 -2.65
N GLU A 169 -20.95 7.45 -3.77
CA GLU A 169 -21.80 8.20 -4.70
C GLU A 169 -22.88 7.37 -5.39
N ASP A 170 -22.73 6.04 -5.42
CA ASP A 170 -23.71 5.12 -6.01
C ASP A 170 -24.91 4.87 -5.07
N MET A 171 -24.73 5.10 -3.76
CA MET A 171 -25.75 4.84 -2.75
C MET A 171 -26.84 5.92 -2.77
N PRO A 172 -28.15 5.62 -2.75
CA PRO A 172 -29.19 6.63 -2.70
C PRO A 172 -29.06 7.55 -1.49
N VAL A 173 -29.21 8.86 -1.71
CA VAL A 173 -29.30 9.82 -0.60
C VAL A 173 -30.71 9.72 -0.02
N LYS A 174 -30.81 9.20 1.21
CA LYS A 174 -32.04 9.26 2.01
C LYS A 174 -32.09 10.56 2.83
#